data_AF-A0A931IZP2-F1
#
_entry.id   AF-A0A931IZP2-F1
#
_cell.length_a   1.000
_cell.length_b   1.000
_cell.length_c   1.000
_cell.angle_alpha   90.00
_cell.angle_beta   90.00
_cell.angle_gamma   90.00
#
_symmetry.space_group_name_H-M   'P 1'
#
loop_
_entity.id
_entity.type
_entity.pdbx_description
1 polymer ?
#
loop_
_entity_poly.entity_id
_entity_poly.type
_entity_poly.pdbx_seq_one_letter_code
_entity_poly.pdbx_strand_id
1 'polypeptide(L)'
;MNAFRSTDDIAQPRFRAHGRVDFHVDGRLLRTEAIGPFNAELVLAVQALVHQIYREMAAGPTWGQLVRFHESALASPDTLEQFTLTLCALRAQGLTPHATAYELPPEVEGATLMARPFQQCFEQAGLHFAHFAHADEAHTWLLAQLG
;
A
#
# COMPACT_ATOMS: atom_id res chain seq x y z
N MET A 1 15.34 -11.26 -4.74
CA MET A 1 15.49 -10.15 -5.71
C MET A 1 15.39 -8.87 -4.89
N ASN A 2 16.35 -7.94 -5.02
CA ASN A 2 16.25 -6.63 -4.37
C ASN A 2 16.02 -5.60 -5.48
N ALA A 3 14.89 -4.90 -5.43
CA ALA A 3 14.50 -3.90 -6.41
C ALA A 3 13.86 -2.70 -5.72
N PHE A 4 14.06 -1.48 -6.25
CA PHE A 4 13.51 -0.23 -5.75
C PHE A 4 12.75 0.49 -6.87
N ARG A 5 11.59 1.09 -6.56
CA ARG A 5 10.79 1.90 -7.49
C ARG A 5 10.06 3.01 -6.74
N SER A 6 9.93 4.20 -7.34
CA SER A 6 9.21 5.33 -6.74
C SER A 6 8.07 5.83 -7.63
N THR A 7 6.97 6.31 -7.05
CA THR A 7 5.95 7.05 -7.80
C THR A 7 6.47 8.34 -8.41
N ASP A 8 7.58 8.89 -7.90
CA ASP A 8 8.23 10.07 -8.48
C ASP A 8 8.78 9.79 -9.90
N ASP A 9 9.02 8.51 -10.24
CA ASP A 9 9.52 8.09 -11.55
C ASP A 9 8.41 7.98 -12.62
N ILE A 10 7.13 8.15 -12.24
CA ILE A 10 5.99 8.05 -13.16
C ILE A 10 5.68 9.42 -13.77
N ALA A 11 5.56 9.44 -15.11
CA ALA A 11 5.16 10.64 -15.85
C ALA A 11 3.78 11.14 -15.37
N GLN A 12 3.73 12.39 -14.90
CA GLN A 12 2.54 12.92 -14.24
C GLN A 12 1.53 13.54 -15.25
N PRO A 13 0.22 13.37 -15.03
CA PRO A 13 -0.82 14.05 -15.80
C PRO A 13 -0.89 15.55 -15.46
N ARG A 14 -1.94 16.24 -15.93
CA ARG A 14 -2.15 17.70 -15.81
C ARG A 14 -2.11 18.23 -14.35
N PHE A 15 -2.39 17.38 -13.36
CA PHE A 15 -2.22 17.68 -11.94
C PHE A 15 -1.12 16.82 -11.34
N ARG A 16 -0.39 17.37 -10.36
CA ARG A 16 0.71 16.67 -9.71
C ARG A 16 0.20 15.68 -8.67
N ALA A 17 0.87 14.52 -8.57
CA ALA A 17 0.69 13.65 -7.42
C ALA A 17 1.05 14.43 -6.14
N HIS A 18 0.15 14.38 -5.15
CA HIS A 18 0.44 14.84 -3.80
C HIS A 18 0.81 13.61 -2.99
N GLY A 19 1.99 13.68 -2.38
CA GLY A 19 2.61 12.55 -1.69
C GLY A 19 3.47 11.70 -2.61
N ARG A 20 4.10 10.69 -2.03
CA ARG A 20 5.00 9.74 -2.69
C ARG A 20 4.80 8.35 -2.12
N VAL A 21 4.93 7.33 -2.97
CA VAL A 21 5.03 5.94 -2.54
C VAL A 21 6.29 5.31 -3.14
N ASP A 22 7.16 4.83 -2.27
CA ASP A 22 8.38 4.12 -2.62
C ASP A 22 8.21 2.63 -2.32
N PHE A 23 8.61 1.78 -3.25
CA PHE A 23 8.49 0.32 -3.16
C PHE A 23 9.86 -0.33 -3.14
N HIS A 24 10.08 -1.22 -2.19
CA HIS A 24 11.28 -2.02 -2.08
C HIS A 24 10.95 -3.51 -1.93
N VAL A 25 11.39 -4.32 -2.90
CA VAL A 25 11.29 -5.77 -2.81
C VAL A 25 12.43 -6.30 -1.95
N ASP A 26 12.08 -6.99 -0.86
CA ASP A 26 12.98 -7.61 0.10
C ASP A 26 12.57 -9.08 0.31
N GLY A 27 13.10 -9.95 -0.55
CA GLY A 27 12.75 -11.37 -0.55
C GLY A 27 11.27 -11.60 -0.86
N ARG A 28 10.52 -12.06 0.14
CA ARG A 28 9.05 -12.29 0.06
C ARG A 28 8.22 -11.18 0.72
N LEU A 29 8.86 -10.06 1.05
CA LEU A 29 8.19 -8.86 1.52
C LEU A 29 8.31 -7.73 0.50
N LEU A 30 7.21 -7.05 0.25
CA LEU A 30 7.22 -5.74 -0.40
C LEU A 30 7.14 -4.67 0.68
N ARG A 31 8.26 -3.98 0.93
CA ARG A 31 8.32 -2.83 1.83
C ARG A 31 7.90 -1.59 1.07
N THR A 32 7.01 -0.79 1.64
CA THR A 32 6.44 0.38 1.00
C THR A 32 6.53 1.58 1.95
N GLU A 33 7.11 2.69 1.50
CA GLU A 33 7.12 3.95 2.24
C GLU A 33 6.08 4.88 1.61
N ALA A 34 5.06 5.29 2.36
CA ALA A 34 3.96 6.13 1.90
C ALA A 34 4.01 7.48 2.62
N ILE A 35 4.29 8.55 1.89
CA ILE A 35 4.44 9.90 2.41
C ILE A 35 3.29 10.74 1.84
N GLY A 36 2.32 11.12 2.66
CA GLY A 36 1.13 11.86 2.20
C GLY A 36 1.20 13.37 2.38
N PRO A 37 0.06 14.08 2.22
CA PRO A 37 -1.28 13.57 1.99
C PRO A 37 -1.47 13.02 0.57
N PHE A 38 -2.50 12.19 0.36
CA PHE A 38 -2.70 11.43 -0.87
C PHE A 38 -3.87 11.94 -1.72
N ASN A 39 -3.62 12.20 -3.00
CA ASN A 39 -4.64 12.53 -3.99
C ASN A 39 -4.87 11.39 -5.01
N ALA A 40 -5.87 11.56 -5.87
CA ALA A 40 -6.21 10.59 -6.91
C ALA A 40 -5.06 10.36 -7.89
N GLU A 41 -4.30 11.42 -8.22
CA GLU A 41 -3.14 11.31 -9.10
C GLU A 41 -2.05 10.39 -8.55
N LEU A 42 -1.82 10.41 -7.23
CA LEU A 42 -0.91 9.45 -6.59
C LEU A 42 -1.44 8.01 -6.71
N VAL A 43 -2.74 7.78 -6.53
CA VAL A 43 -3.34 6.44 -6.70
C VAL A 43 -3.13 5.92 -8.12
N LEU A 44 -3.23 6.78 -9.14
CA LEU A 44 -2.92 6.40 -10.53
C LEU A 44 -1.45 6.04 -10.72
N ALA A 45 -0.52 6.79 -10.11
CA ALA A 45 0.91 6.48 -10.16
C ALA A 45 1.21 5.14 -9.45
N VAL A 46 0.57 4.90 -8.31
CA VAL A 46 0.62 3.61 -7.59
C VAL A 46 0.11 2.49 -8.47
N GLN A 47 -1.07 2.63 -9.10
CA GLN A 47 -1.66 1.64 -10.00
C GLN A 47 -0.68 1.22 -11.11
N ALA A 48 0.00 2.18 -11.73
CA ALA A 48 0.97 1.93 -12.80
C ALA A 48 2.17 1.08 -12.32
N LEU A 49 2.64 1.30 -11.09
CA LEU A 49 3.77 0.57 -10.52
C LEU A 49 3.38 -0.79 -9.95
N VAL A 50 2.31 -0.84 -9.14
CA VAL A 50 1.95 -2.05 -8.38
C VAL A 50 1.60 -3.21 -9.29
N HIS A 51 1.02 -2.96 -10.46
CA HIS A 51 0.68 -4.04 -11.38
C HIS A 51 1.93 -4.82 -11.84
N GLN A 52 3.02 -4.12 -12.17
CA GLN A 52 4.26 -4.80 -12.55
C GLN A 52 4.92 -5.47 -11.34
N ILE A 53 5.04 -4.75 -10.23
CA ILE A 53 5.67 -5.27 -9.01
C ILE A 53 4.94 -6.53 -8.53
N TYR A 54 3.60 -6.51 -8.49
CA TYR A 54 2.82 -7.62 -7.93
C TYR A 54 2.87 -8.84 -8.85
N ARG A 55 2.99 -8.65 -10.17
CA ARG A 55 3.26 -9.75 -11.10
C ARG A 55 4.62 -10.40 -10.84
N GLU A 56 5.65 -9.60 -10.59
CA GLU A 56 6.98 -10.10 -10.24
C GLU A 56 6.95 -10.87 -8.91
N MET A 57 6.25 -10.33 -7.90
CA MET A 57 6.09 -10.99 -6.60
C MET A 57 5.27 -12.28 -6.68
N ALA A 58 4.18 -12.28 -7.45
CA ALA A 58 3.30 -13.44 -7.62
C ALA A 58 3.96 -14.63 -8.35
N ALA A 59 5.07 -14.41 -9.05
CA ALA A 59 5.88 -15.48 -9.64
C ALA A 59 6.75 -16.22 -8.60
N GLY A 60 6.88 -15.66 -7.39
CA GLY A 60 7.66 -16.21 -6.29
C GLY A 60 6.82 -17.00 -5.26
N PRO A 61 7.38 -17.26 -4.06
CA PRO A 61 6.63 -17.85 -2.95
C PRO A 61 5.56 -16.88 -2.42
N THR A 62 4.71 -17.37 -1.51
CA THR A 62 3.76 -16.54 -0.75
C THR A 62 4.45 -15.30 -0.19
N TRP A 63 3.88 -14.13 -0.48
CA TRP A 63 4.47 -12.84 -0.16
C TRP A 63 3.48 -11.92 0.53
N GLY A 64 4.01 -10.94 1.26
CA GLY A 64 3.22 -9.95 1.98
C GLY A 64 3.72 -8.54 1.72
N GLN A 65 2.90 -7.54 2.06
CA GLN A 65 3.27 -6.14 1.92
C GLN A 65 3.26 -5.45 3.28
N LEU A 66 4.34 -4.73 3.58
CA LEU A 66 4.45 -3.85 4.74
C LEU A 66 4.47 -2.42 4.24
N VAL A 67 3.50 -1.61 4.63
CA VAL A 67 3.41 -0.19 4.27
C VAL A 67 3.63 0.66 5.50
N ARG A 68 4.56 1.60 5.41
CA ARG A 68 4.88 2.54 6.47
C ARG A 68 4.46 3.93 6.06
N PHE A 69 3.65 4.57 6.90
CA PHE A 69 3.16 5.93 6.64
C PHE A 69 4.07 6.96 7.28
N HIS A 70 4.26 8.08 6.59
CA HIS A 70 5.00 9.25 7.05
C HIS A 70 4.20 10.51 6.77
N GLU A 71 4.44 11.53 7.60
CA GLU A 71 3.89 12.89 7.50
C GLU A 71 2.36 12.94 7.61
N SER A 72 1.64 12.44 6.61
CA SER A 72 0.18 12.42 6.56
C SER A 72 -0.37 11.15 5.93
N ALA A 73 -1.43 10.62 6.52
CA ALA A 73 -2.23 9.52 5.99
C ALA A 73 -3.52 9.99 5.31
N LEU A 74 -3.77 11.30 5.29
CA LEU A 74 -5.02 11.87 4.82
C LEU A 74 -5.25 11.56 3.34
N ALA A 75 -6.44 11.06 3.05
CA ALA A 75 -6.96 10.83 1.71
C ALA A 75 -8.41 11.32 1.64
N SER A 76 -8.80 11.86 0.49
CA SER A 76 -10.20 12.23 0.25
C SER A 76 -11.08 10.98 0.07
N PRO A 77 -12.40 11.07 0.26
CA PRO A 77 -13.32 9.97 -0.06
C PRO A 77 -13.17 9.46 -1.50
N ASP A 78 -13.02 10.36 -2.46
CA ASP A 78 -12.80 10.00 -3.87
C ASP A 78 -11.48 9.26 -4.06
N THR A 79 -10.42 9.68 -3.36
CA THR A 79 -9.11 8.98 -3.35
C THR A 79 -9.28 7.55 -2.82
N LEU A 80 -10.03 7.37 -1.72
CA LEU A 80 -10.27 6.06 -1.10
C LEU A 80 -11.11 5.16 -2.01
N GLU A 81 -12.10 5.70 -2.72
CA GLU A 81 -12.88 4.94 -3.70
C GLU A 81 -12.00 4.43 -4.83
N GLN A 82 -11.14 5.28 -5.40
CA GLN A 82 -10.18 4.87 -6.43
C GLN A 82 -9.18 3.82 -5.91
N PHE A 83 -8.75 3.96 -4.66
CA PHE A 83 -7.89 2.98 -4.01
C PHE A 83 -8.60 1.63 -3.84
N THR A 84 -9.85 1.60 -3.36
CA THR A 84 -10.66 0.37 -3.29
C THR A 84 -10.82 -0.28 -4.66
N LEU A 85 -11.14 0.48 -5.71
CA LEU A 85 -11.27 -0.04 -7.07
C LEU A 85 -9.97 -0.69 -7.55
N THR A 86 -8.82 -0.09 -7.20
CA THR A 86 -7.50 -0.65 -7.47
C THR A 86 -7.32 -2.01 -6.80
N LEU A 87 -7.61 -2.10 -5.50
CA LEU A 87 -7.50 -3.35 -4.73
C LEU A 87 -8.40 -4.45 -5.29
N CYS A 88 -9.65 -4.11 -5.62
CA CYS A 88 -10.60 -5.04 -6.25
C CYS A 88 -10.09 -5.55 -7.61
N ALA A 89 -9.55 -4.67 -8.45
CA ALA A 89 -9.01 -5.05 -9.76
C ALA A 89 -7.80 -5.98 -9.62
N LEU A 90 -6.89 -5.70 -8.69
CA LEU A 90 -5.73 -6.55 -8.38
C LEU A 90 -6.18 -7.92 -7.86
N ARG A 91 -7.18 -7.96 -6.97
CA ARG A 91 -7.75 -9.20 -6.44
C ARG A 91 -8.37 -10.07 -7.54
N ALA A 92 -9.14 -9.46 -8.45
CA ALA A 92 -9.76 -10.16 -9.57
C ALA A 92 -8.73 -10.79 -10.52
N GLN A 93 -7.52 -10.20 -10.59
CA GLN A 93 -6.41 -10.70 -11.40
C GLN A 93 -5.53 -11.72 -10.66
N GLY A 94 -5.81 -12.01 -9.38
CA GLY A 94 -4.96 -12.86 -8.54
C GLY A 94 -3.60 -12.23 -8.21
N LEU A 95 -3.46 -10.91 -8.40
CA LEU A 95 -2.23 -10.16 -8.16
C LEU A 95 -2.34 -9.44 -6.83
N THR A 96 -2.35 -10.17 -5.71
CA THR A 96 -2.46 -9.56 -4.38
C THR A 96 -1.49 -10.19 -3.40
N PRO A 97 -0.96 -9.43 -2.42
CA PRO A 97 -0.24 -10.03 -1.31
C PRO A 97 -1.15 -11.00 -0.56
N HIS A 98 -0.56 -11.98 0.11
CA HIS A 98 -1.29 -12.84 1.03
C HIS A 98 -1.84 -12.06 2.22
N ALA A 99 -1.09 -11.08 2.70
CA ALA A 99 -1.50 -10.13 3.73
C ALA A 99 -0.80 -8.78 3.56
N THR A 100 -1.48 -7.71 3.96
CA THR A 100 -0.94 -6.34 4.01
C THR A 100 -0.96 -5.82 5.43
N ALA A 101 0.17 -5.32 5.91
CA ALA A 101 0.29 -4.68 7.21
C ALA A 101 0.62 -3.20 7.04
N TYR A 102 -0.13 -2.32 7.70
CA TYR A 102 0.19 -0.90 7.79
C TYR A 102 0.85 -0.58 9.13
N GLU A 103 2.03 0.01 9.08
CA GLU A 103 2.57 0.81 10.19
C GLU A 103 2.01 2.22 10.03
N LEU A 104 1.06 2.57 10.91
CA LEU A 104 0.35 3.84 10.95
C LEU A 104 0.50 4.46 12.35
N PRO A 105 1.67 5.07 12.65
CA PRO A 105 1.96 5.64 13.96
C PRO A 105 1.02 6.81 14.28
N PRO A 106 0.67 7.04 15.56
CA PRO A 106 -0.24 8.12 15.97
C PRO A 106 0.27 9.53 15.64
N GLU A 107 1.58 9.70 15.45
CA GLU A 107 2.21 10.96 15.04
C GLU A 107 2.01 11.30 13.55
N VAL A 108 1.61 10.34 12.72
CA VAL A 108 1.25 10.60 11.32
C VAL A 108 -0.08 11.34 11.29
N GLU A 109 -0.12 12.47 10.58
CA GLU A 109 -1.34 13.26 10.45
C GLU A 109 -2.49 12.40 9.90
N GLY A 110 -3.64 12.41 10.56
CA GLY A 110 -4.80 11.66 10.12
C GLY A 110 -4.75 10.15 10.40
N ALA A 111 -3.72 9.63 11.10
CA ALA A 111 -3.61 8.20 11.43
C ALA A 111 -4.89 7.62 12.05
N THR A 112 -5.38 8.21 13.14
CA THR A 112 -6.61 7.76 13.81
C THR A 112 -7.85 7.91 12.93
N LEU A 113 -7.91 8.97 12.12
CA LEU A 113 -9.04 9.25 11.24
C LEU A 113 -9.11 8.25 10.07
N MET A 114 -7.95 7.86 9.54
CA MET A 114 -7.83 7.07 8.31
C MET A 114 -7.70 5.56 8.55
N ALA A 115 -7.40 5.13 9.79
CA ALA A 115 -7.30 3.71 10.15
C ALA A 115 -8.53 2.89 9.71
N ARG A 116 -9.74 3.34 10.10
CA ARG A 116 -10.99 2.64 9.73
C ARG A 116 -11.31 2.74 8.23
N PRO A 117 -11.22 3.93 7.59
CA PRO A 117 -11.38 4.03 6.13
C PRO A 117 -10.46 3.09 5.33
N PHE A 118 -9.17 3.02 5.67
CA PHE A 118 -8.27 2.06 5.00
C PHE A 118 -8.70 0.62 5.24
N GLN A 119 -9.03 0.25 6.48
CA GLN A 119 -9.54 -1.09 6.77
C GLN A 119 -10.77 -1.44 5.91
N GLN A 120 -11.69 -0.50 5.72
CA GLN A 120 -12.87 -0.71 4.89
C GLN A 120 -12.52 -0.95 3.40
N CYS A 121 -11.51 -0.26 2.86
CA CYS A 121 -11.03 -0.51 1.49
C CYS A 121 -10.59 -1.96 1.30
N PHE A 122 -9.80 -2.50 2.25
CA PHE A 122 -9.33 -3.89 2.19
C PHE A 122 -10.45 -4.91 2.45
N GLU A 123 -11.36 -4.62 3.41
CA GLU A 123 -12.55 -5.44 3.66
C GLU A 123 -13.42 -5.58 2.40
N GLN A 124 -13.67 -4.46 1.70
CA GLN A 124 -14.45 -4.44 0.45
C GLN A 124 -13.78 -5.23 -0.68
N ALA A 125 -12.44 -5.20 -0.76
CA ALA A 125 -11.69 -5.98 -1.74
C ALA A 125 -11.50 -7.46 -1.34
N GLY A 126 -11.95 -7.87 -0.15
CA GLY A 126 -11.76 -9.22 0.37
C GLY A 126 -10.30 -9.59 0.61
N LEU A 127 -9.50 -8.63 1.10
CA LEU A 127 -8.06 -8.78 1.33
C LEU A 127 -7.72 -8.85 2.82
N HIS A 128 -6.68 -9.62 3.16
CA HIS A 128 -6.21 -9.75 4.53
C HIS A 128 -5.36 -8.54 4.92
N PHE A 129 -5.83 -7.79 5.91
CA PHE A 129 -5.26 -6.50 6.28
C PHE A 129 -5.29 -6.29 7.79
N ALA A 130 -4.25 -5.63 8.31
CA ALA A 130 -4.22 -5.07 9.65
C ALA A 130 -3.36 -3.79 9.68
N HIS A 131 -3.63 -2.91 10.64
CA HIS A 131 -2.81 -1.73 10.90
C HIS A 131 -2.32 -1.73 12.35
N PHE A 132 -1.15 -1.14 12.57
CA PHE A 132 -0.44 -1.13 13.85
C PHE A 132 0.20 0.23 14.07
N ALA A 133 0.35 0.64 15.34
CA ALA A 133 1.07 1.87 15.68
C ALA A 133 2.60 1.68 15.60
N HIS A 134 3.09 0.44 15.68
CA HIS A 134 4.52 0.13 15.80
C HIS A 134 5.01 -0.80 14.69
N ALA A 135 6.18 -0.48 14.14
CA ALA A 135 6.82 -1.23 13.06
C ALA A 135 7.01 -2.71 13.41
N ASP A 136 7.49 -3.00 14.62
CA ASP A 136 7.80 -4.36 15.06
C ASP A 136 6.55 -5.25 15.13
N GLU A 137 5.42 -4.69 15.55
CA GLU A 137 4.13 -5.39 15.60
C GLU A 137 3.62 -5.69 14.19
N ALA A 138 3.65 -4.70 13.30
CA ALA A 138 3.24 -4.86 11.91
C ALA A 138 4.08 -5.93 11.20
N HIS A 139 5.39 -5.88 11.39
CA HIS A 139 6.31 -6.84 10.80
C HIS A 139 6.11 -8.26 11.35
N THR A 140 5.99 -8.40 12.67
CA THR A 140 5.76 -9.70 13.33
C THR A 140 4.44 -10.33 12.88
N TRP A 141 3.36 -9.54 12.86
CA TRP A 141 2.06 -10.01 12.40
C TRP A 141 2.09 -10.45 10.94
N LEU A 142 2.75 -9.66 10.07
CA LEU A 142 2.85 -9.97 8.65
C LEU A 142 3.61 -11.26 8.41
N LEU A 143 4.76 -11.45 9.07
CA LEU A 143 5.54 -12.68 8.94
C LEU A 143 4.75 -13.91 9.38
N ALA A 144 3.96 -13.80 10.46
CA ALA A 144 3.10 -14.88 10.91
C ALA A 144 2.03 -15.29 9.88
N GLN A 145 1.60 -14.38 9.00
CA GLN A 145 0.66 -14.72 7.92
C GLN A 145 1.32 -15.51 6.79
N LEU A 146 2.64 -15.41 6.63
CA LEU A 146 3.35 -15.96 5.47
C LEU A 146 3.92 -17.36 5.71
N GLY A 147 3.88 -17.88 6.95
CA GLY A 147 4.46 -19.17 7.33
C GLY A 147 5.97 -19.10 7.47
#